data_AF-A0A0R1TSU5-F1
#
_entry.id   AF-A0A0R1TSU5-F1
#
_cell.length_a   1.000
_cell.length_b   1.000
_cell.length_c   1.000
_cell.angle_alpha   90.00
_cell.angle_beta   90.00
_cell.angle_gamma   90.00
#
_symmetry.space_group_name_H-M   'P 1'
#
loop_
_entity.id
_entity.type
_entity.pdbx_description
1 polymer ?
#
loop_
_entity_poly.entity_id
_entity_poly.type
_entity_poly.pdbx_seq_one_letter_code
_entity_poly.pdbx_strand_id
1 'polypeptide(L)'
;MKKERILELLQKWCQGTGVTVLNYEVFDPYIFCCELQTSKTIVTIEFEFNEYETDEEVGEYIKEQIADVIGNIQDVRQLLALDEKIAREV
;
A
#
# COMPACT_ATOMS: atom_id res chain seq x y z
N MET A 1 -9.47 -3.54 14.06
CA MET A 1 -9.68 -2.52 13.00
C MET A 1 -10.93 -2.81 12.14
N LYS A 2 -11.55 -1.82 11.48
CA LYS A 2 -12.68 -2.03 10.53
C LYS A 2 -12.18 -2.10 9.08
N LYS A 3 -12.77 -2.97 8.25
CA LYS A 3 -12.43 -3.14 6.82
C LYS A 3 -12.40 -1.85 6.00
N GLU A 4 -13.34 -0.93 6.26
CA GLU A 4 -13.44 0.35 5.54
C GLU A 4 -12.20 1.22 5.75
N ARG A 5 -11.58 1.10 6.93
CA ARG A 5 -10.39 1.87 7.30
C ARG A 5 -9.14 1.42 6.54
N ILE A 6 -9.01 0.13 6.31
CA ILE A 6 -7.90 -0.46 5.55
C ILE A 6 -7.93 0.04 4.11
N LEU A 7 -9.12 0.08 3.49
CA LEU A 7 -9.29 0.63 2.15
C LEU A 7 -8.92 2.12 2.08
N GLU A 8 -9.32 2.92 3.06
CA GLU A 8 -8.96 4.34 3.12
C GLU A 8 -7.44 4.53 3.19
N LEU A 9 -6.75 3.75 4.03
CA LEU A 9 -5.29 3.80 4.14
C LEU A 9 -4.61 3.36 2.84
N LEU A 10 -5.09 2.28 2.23
CA LEU A 10 -4.59 1.78 0.95
C LEU A 10 -4.74 2.83 -0.16
N GLN A 11 -5.92 3.44 -0.31
CA GLN A 11 -6.18 4.46 -1.32
C GLN A 11 -5.32 5.71 -1.10
N LYS A 12 -5.17 6.13 0.16
CA LYS A 12 -4.30 7.26 0.52
C LYS A 12 -2.84 7.01 0.14
N TRP A 13 -2.34 5.78 0.34
CA TRP A 13 -0.98 5.42 -0.04
C TRP A 13 -0.81 5.22 -1.54
N CYS A 14 -1.81 4.67 -2.24
CA CYS A 14 -1.77 4.57 -3.70
C CYS A 14 -1.82 5.96 -4.37
N GLN A 15 -2.41 6.97 -3.73
CA GLN A 15 -2.50 8.32 -4.28
C GLN A 15 -1.11 8.91 -4.56
N GLY A 16 -0.86 9.28 -5.82
CA GLY A 16 0.41 9.87 -6.25
C GLY A 16 1.54 8.89 -6.52
N THR A 17 1.34 7.58 -6.28
CA THR A 17 2.35 6.53 -6.57
C THR A 17 2.25 5.95 -7.98
N GLY A 18 1.18 6.27 -8.71
CA GLY A 18 0.89 5.64 -10.01
C GLY A 18 0.36 4.20 -9.90
N VAL A 19 0.06 3.74 -8.69
CA VAL A 19 -0.62 2.47 -8.41
C VAL A 19 -2.13 2.73 -8.35
N THR A 20 -2.91 1.87 -8.99
CA THR A 20 -4.37 1.87 -8.99
C THR A 20 -4.88 0.62 -8.30
N VAL A 21 -5.79 0.78 -7.34
CA VAL A 21 -6.50 -0.34 -6.73
C VAL A 21 -7.58 -0.82 -7.70
N LEU A 22 -7.50 -2.07 -8.16
CA LEU A 22 -8.48 -2.64 -9.09
C LEU A 22 -9.62 -3.34 -8.36
N ASN A 23 -9.28 -4.18 -7.40
CA ASN A 23 -10.22 -4.97 -6.63
C ASN A 23 -9.65 -5.20 -5.23
N TYR A 24 -10.51 -5.39 -4.25
CA TYR A 24 -10.12 -5.77 -2.91
C TYR A 24 -11.20 -6.66 -2.30
N GLU A 25 -10.77 -7.63 -1.51
CA GLU A 25 -11.65 -8.53 -0.78
C GLU A 25 -11.09 -8.75 0.63
N VAL A 26 -11.98 -8.84 1.61
CA VAL A 26 -11.61 -9.15 2.98
C VAL A 26 -12.15 -10.53 3.29
N PHE A 27 -11.25 -11.50 3.39
CA PHE A 27 -11.55 -12.85 3.81
C PHE A 27 -11.47 -12.92 5.34
N ASP A 28 -12.31 -13.78 5.92
CA ASP A 28 -12.33 -14.25 7.33
C ASP A 28 -11.51 -13.41 8.33
N PRO A 29 -12.17 -12.78 9.34
CA PRO A 29 -12.30 -11.33 9.62
C PRO A 29 -11.07 -10.41 9.55
N TYR A 30 -9.92 -10.95 9.18
CA TYR A 30 -8.58 -10.43 9.40
C TYR A 30 -7.68 -10.59 8.18
N ILE A 31 -8.14 -11.16 7.06
CA ILE A 31 -7.31 -11.29 5.85
C ILE A 31 -7.76 -10.24 4.82
N PHE A 32 -6.87 -9.33 4.46
CA PHE A 32 -7.08 -8.35 3.41
C PHE A 32 -6.35 -8.76 2.14
N CYS A 33 -7.08 -8.93 1.04
CA CYS A 33 -6.54 -9.23 -0.27
C CYS A 33 -6.85 -8.07 -1.23
N CYS A 34 -5.88 -7.66 -2.03
CA CYS A 34 -6.04 -6.54 -2.94
C CYS A 34 -5.25 -6.72 -4.25
N GLU A 35 -5.91 -6.42 -5.36
CA GLU A 35 -5.29 -6.33 -6.67
C GLU A 35 -4.88 -4.88 -6.96
N LEU A 36 -3.57 -4.69 -7.13
CA LEU A 36 -2.94 -3.43 -7.44
C LEU A 36 -2.43 -3.45 -8.88
N GLN A 37 -2.80 -2.44 -9.66
CA GLN A 37 -2.28 -2.22 -11.00
C GLN A 37 -1.27 -1.08 -11.00
N THR A 38 -0.11 -1.35 -11.57
CA THR A 38 0.86 -0.32 -11.98
C THR A 38 0.79 -0.10 -13.49
N SER A 39 1.60 0.81 -14.02
CA SER A 39 1.71 1.04 -15.46
C SER A 39 2.16 -0.18 -16.28
N LYS A 40 2.73 -1.21 -15.65
CA LYS A 40 3.35 -2.36 -16.33
C LYS A 40 2.78 -3.71 -15.95
N THR A 41 2.18 -3.84 -14.76
CA THR A 41 1.76 -5.14 -14.22
C THR A 41 0.61 -5.00 -13.23
N ILE A 42 -0.09 -6.11 -13.03
CA ILE A 42 -1.07 -6.29 -11.97
C ILE A 42 -0.44 -7.22 -10.94
N VAL A 43 -0.56 -6.87 -9.66
CA VAL A 43 -0.02 -7.64 -8.53
C VAL A 43 -1.12 -7.78 -7.50
N THR A 44 -1.27 -8.98 -6.96
CA THR A 44 -2.15 -9.24 -5.83
C THR A 44 -1.31 -9.23 -4.56
N ILE A 45 -1.69 -8.41 -3.58
CA ILE A 45 -1.14 -8.42 -2.24
C ILE A 45 -2.16 -9.02 -1.28
N GLU A 46 -1.69 -9.80 -0.33
CA GLU A 46 -2.49 -10.40 0.73
C GLU A 46 -1.79 -10.16 2.05
N PHE A 47 -2.53 -9.73 3.07
CA PHE A 47 -1.99 -9.60 4.41
C PHE A 47 -3.03 -9.85 5.49
N GLU A 48 -2.57 -10.38 6.61
CA GLU A 48 -3.36 -10.62 7.80
C GLU A 48 -3.21 -9.44 8.76
N PHE A 49 -4.33 -8.96 9.29
CA PHE A 49 -4.41 -7.89 10.28
C PHE A 49 -5.33 -8.33 11.42
N ASN A 50 -5.03 -8.01 12.68
CA ASN A 50 -5.86 -8.40 13.81
C ASN A 50 -6.70 -7.23 14.36
N GLU A 51 -7.57 -7.50 15.34
CA GLU A 51 -8.45 -6.48 15.90
C GLU A 51 -7.73 -5.43 16.76
N TYR A 52 -6.54 -5.78 17.29
CA TYR A 52 -5.74 -4.98 18.21
C TYR A 52 -4.74 -4.06 17.52
N GLU A 53 -4.42 -4.31 16.25
CA GLU A 53 -3.55 -3.45 15.46
C GLU A 53 -4.19 -2.07 15.24
N THR A 54 -3.35 -1.06 15.38
CA THR A 54 -3.68 0.34 15.17
C THR A 54 -3.66 0.71 13.69
N ASP A 55 -4.31 1.83 13.35
CA ASP A 55 -4.26 2.42 12.00
C ASP A 55 -2.82 2.65 11.51
N GLU A 56 -1.90 2.94 12.42
CA GLU A 56 -0.50 3.23 12.11
C GLU A 56 0.28 1.95 11.79
N GLU A 57 0.11 0.90 12.59
CA GLU A 57 0.73 -0.41 12.35
C GLU A 57 0.28 -1.02 11.01
N VAL A 58 -1.03 -1.04 10.76
CA VAL A 58 -1.58 -1.55 9.50
C VAL A 58 -1.20 -0.64 8.32
N GLY A 59 -1.16 0.68 8.55
CA GLY A 59 -0.77 1.65 7.53
C GLY A 59 0.69 1.51 7.07
N GLU A 60 1.62 1.31 8.00
CA GLU A 60 3.04 1.07 7.67
C GLU A 60 3.22 -0.28 6.97
N TYR A 61 2.50 -1.33 7.39
CA TYR A 61 2.55 -2.62 6.70
C TYR A 61 2.07 -2.52 5.24
N ILE A 62 0.92 -1.87 5.01
CA ILE A 62 0.39 -1.63 3.65
C ILE A 62 1.39 -0.87 2.80
N LYS A 63 2.02 0.16 3.38
CA LYS A 63 3.02 0.98 2.71
C LYS A 63 4.24 0.15 2.34
N GLU A 64 4.74 -0.72 3.21
CA GLU A 64 5.85 -1.62 2.90
C GLU A 64 5.50 -2.57 1.75
N GLN A 65 4.29 -3.15 1.73
CA GLN A 65 3.84 -4.02 0.63
C GLN A 65 3.70 -3.25 -0.69
N ILE A 66 3.09 -2.06 -0.68
CA ILE A 66 3.00 -1.20 -1.87
C ILE A 66 4.40 -0.79 -2.34
N ALA A 67 5.30 -0.44 -1.41
CA ALA A 67 6.67 -0.07 -1.72
C ALA A 67 7.47 -1.26 -2.28
N ASP A 68 7.24 -2.48 -1.80
CA ASP A 68 7.82 -3.69 -2.36
C ASP A 68 7.23 -4.02 -3.74
N VAL A 69 5.94 -3.79 -3.97
CA VAL A 69 5.33 -3.89 -5.31
C VAL A 69 5.95 -2.87 -6.26
N ILE A 70 6.03 -1.60 -5.87
CA ILE A 70 6.64 -0.53 -6.68
C ILE A 70 8.15 -0.77 -6.86
N GLY A 71 8.84 -1.22 -5.81
CA GLY A 71 10.28 -1.43 -5.73
C GLY A 71 10.75 -2.71 -6.43
N ASN A 72 10.00 -3.80 -6.38
CA ASN A 72 10.23 -4.95 -7.25
C ASN A 72 9.97 -4.61 -8.74
N ILE A 73 9.15 -3.59 -9.01
CA ILE A 73 8.94 -3.03 -10.35
C ILE A 73 10.03 -2.00 -10.73
N GLN A 74 10.78 -1.47 -9.76
CA GLN A 74 11.84 -0.48 -9.94
C GLN A 74 13.07 -0.84 -9.11
N ASP A 75 14.05 -1.47 -9.77
CA ASP A 75 15.48 -1.31 -9.52
C ASP A 75 15.77 -0.15 -8.54
N VAL A 76 16.11 -0.53 -7.30
CA VAL A 76 16.13 0.17 -5.99
C VAL A 76 16.65 1.64 -5.97
N ARG A 77 17.11 2.18 -7.10
CA ARG A 77 17.78 3.47 -7.25
C ARG A 77 16.86 4.69 -7.38
N GLN A 78 15.54 4.55 -7.45
CA GLN A 78 14.61 5.70 -7.60
C GLN A 78 13.81 6.08 -6.36
N LEU A 79 13.73 5.25 -5.31
CA LEU A 79 12.97 5.57 -4.10
C LEU A 79 13.53 6.79 -3.34
N LEU A 80 14.85 7.02 -3.43
CA LEU A 80 15.53 8.15 -2.80
C LEU A 80 15.23 9.51 -3.44
N ALA A 81 14.55 9.56 -4.60
CA ALA A 81 14.19 10.81 -5.27
C ALA A 81 12.86 11.40 -4.78
N LEU A 82 12.05 10.65 -4.04
CA LEU A 82 10.78 11.13 -3.49
C LEU A 82 10.92 11.79 -2.10
N ASP A 83 11.93 11.40 -1.33
CA ASP A 83 12.18 11.96 0.01
C ASP A 83 12.77 13.39 -0.04
N GLU A 84 13.57 13.71 -1.06
CA GLU A 84 14.13 15.06 -1.23
C GLU A 84 13.13 16.14 -1.65
N LYS A 85 11.96 15.76 -2.20
CA LYS A 85 10.94 16.73 -2.61
C LYS A 85 10.05 17.18 -1.46
N ILE A 86 9.77 16.28 -0.52
CA ILE A 86 8.95 16.60 0.66
C ILE A 86 9.76 17.39 1.69
N ALA A 87 11.06 17.10 1.85
CA ALA A 87 11.94 17.81 2.78
C ALA A 87 12.32 19.25 2.36
N ARG A 88 11.99 19.69 1.13
CA ARG A 88 12.29 21.05 0.64
C ARG A 88 11.09 22.00 0.58
N GLU A 89 9.90 21.55 0.94
CA GLU A 89 8.70 22.38 1.13
C GLU A 89 8.26 22.46 2.61
N VAL A 90 9.25 22.43 3.53
CA VAL A 90 9.13 22.93 4.91
C VAL A 90 10.15 24.04 5.11
#